data_AF-A0AA38IL68-F1
#
_entry.id   AF-A0AA38IL68-F1
#
_cell.length_a   1.000
_cell.length_b   1.000
_cell.length_c   1.000
_cell.angle_alpha   90.00
_cell.angle_beta   90.00
_cell.angle_gamma   90.00
#
_symmetry.space_group_name_H-M   'P 1'
#
loop_
_entity.id
_entity.type
_entity.pdbx_description
1 polymer ?
#
loop_
_entity_poly.entity_id
_entity_poly.type
_entity_poly.pdbx_seq_one_letter_code
_entity_poly.pdbx_strand_id
1 'polypeptide(L)'
;MVVEILNINGAMVPHTVVPIIGDGACLFRAISYLLYGTEVMAREVREIIVTHVVERWDEFSILSHGRDGNNFNSAADYLAEMSQSYTYGGLCELVASGQIFPYVFEVYYNGELYEKFGIEENPVCKLRFSTSHDLSNGHFDVYQSSEDQLIPSFISQNDTEKKKHHRARFTDATRKKQLKDAAIKYMQRNPDVHRKAFMVYQRKNPEAHRAAVMTYQQNNPDVHRASVFRHEICFRGKLKLCLE
;
A
#
# COMPACT_ATOMS: atom_id res chain seq x y z
N MET A 1 -8.74 29.20 10.66
CA MET A 1 -8.87 28.50 9.38
C MET A 1 -8.55 29.50 8.30
N VAL A 2 -7.55 29.22 7.45
CA VAL A 2 -7.20 30.10 6.34
C VAL A 2 -8.10 29.72 5.17
N VAL A 3 -8.68 30.70 4.49
CA VAL A 3 -9.50 30.49 3.29
C VAL A 3 -8.79 31.16 2.13
N GLU A 4 -8.65 30.43 1.03
CA GLU A 4 -8.10 30.95 -0.23
C GLU A 4 -9.13 30.74 -1.34
N ILE A 5 -9.04 31.54 -2.40
CA ILE A 5 -9.96 31.47 -3.53
C ILE A 5 -9.25 30.72 -4.66
N LEU A 6 -9.89 29.65 -5.15
CA LEU A 6 -9.40 28.87 -6.27
C LEU A 6 -10.15 29.26 -7.55
N ASN A 7 -9.43 29.37 -8.65
CA ASN A 7 -10.00 29.45 -9.98
C ASN A 7 -10.32 28.03 -10.48
N ILE A 8 -11.59 27.64 -10.43
CA ILE A 8 -12.08 26.36 -10.91
C ILE A 8 -12.84 26.61 -12.21
N ASN A 9 -12.20 26.31 -13.35
CA ASN A 9 -12.79 26.47 -14.68
C ASN A 9 -13.37 27.88 -14.94
N GLY A 10 -12.71 28.92 -14.42
CA GLY A 10 -13.15 30.32 -14.54
C GLY A 10 -14.06 30.81 -13.42
N ALA A 11 -14.48 29.93 -12.50
CA ALA A 11 -15.25 30.29 -11.31
C ALA A 11 -14.34 30.47 -10.09
N MET A 12 -14.50 31.58 -9.37
CA MET A 12 -13.74 31.87 -8.16
C MET A 12 -14.42 31.26 -6.94
N VAL A 13 -13.90 30.13 -6.45
CA VAL A 13 -14.53 29.31 -5.41
C VAL A 13 -13.69 29.30 -4.12
N PRO A 14 -14.27 29.67 -2.96
CA PRO A 14 -13.55 29.65 -1.69
C PRO A 14 -13.29 28.24 -1.20
N HIS A 15 -12.06 27.98 -0.74
CA HIS A 15 -11.63 26.72 -0.15
C HIS A 15 -10.91 26.97 1.17
N THR A 16 -11.13 26.09 2.14
CA THR A 16 -10.38 26.13 3.41
C THR A 16 -9.07 25.40 3.23
N VAL A 17 -7.98 26.02 3.68
CA VAL A 17 -6.65 25.39 3.76
C VAL A 17 -6.57 24.59 5.05
N VAL A 18 -6.33 23.29 4.90
CA VAL A 18 -5.97 22.40 6.00
C VAL A 18 -4.44 22.33 6.05
N PRO A 19 -3.82 22.92 7.09
CA PRO A 19 -2.37 22.95 7.20
C PRO A 19 -1.82 21.54 7.47
N ILE A 20 -0.75 21.18 6.76
CA ILE A 20 -0.05 19.90 6.89
C ILE A 20 1.32 20.14 7.56
N ILE A 21 1.83 19.16 8.30
CA ILE A 21 3.13 19.31 8.97
C ILE A 21 4.26 19.43 7.91
N GLY A 22 5.00 20.54 7.95
CA GLY A 22 6.14 20.83 7.08
C GLY A 22 7.46 20.21 7.55
N ASP A 23 7.54 18.89 7.63
CA ASP A 23 8.73 18.14 8.10
C ASP A 23 9.48 17.40 6.97
N GLY A 24 9.28 17.81 5.71
CA GLY A 24 9.81 17.12 4.54
C GLY A 24 8.96 15.94 4.05
N ALA A 25 8.01 15.43 4.84
CA ALA A 25 7.03 14.44 4.41
C ALA A 25 5.68 15.03 3.93
N CYS A 26 5.61 16.36 3.77
CA CYS A 26 4.35 17.07 3.57
C CYS A 26 3.48 16.52 2.43
N LEU A 27 4.06 16.15 1.27
CA LEU A 27 3.29 15.53 0.18
C LEU A 27 2.58 14.24 0.62
N PHE A 28 3.31 13.30 1.23
CA PHE A 28 2.75 12.04 1.69
C PHE A 28 1.74 12.21 2.83
N ARG A 29 1.95 13.23 3.67
CA ARG A 29 1.01 13.61 4.74
C ARG A 29 -0.28 14.21 4.17
N ALA A 30 -0.17 15.05 3.15
CA ALA A 30 -1.31 15.63 2.45
C ALA A 30 -2.13 14.54 1.75
N ILE A 31 -1.48 13.61 1.04
CA ILE A 31 -2.14 12.46 0.42
C ILE A 31 -2.78 11.57 1.50
N SER A 32 -2.09 11.30 2.61
CA SER A 32 -2.66 10.57 3.74
C SER A 32 -3.92 11.25 4.28
N TYR A 33 -3.91 12.57 4.40
CA TYR A 33 -5.09 13.32 4.84
C TYR A 33 -6.24 13.21 3.84
N LEU A 34 -5.96 13.32 2.54
CA LEU A 34 -6.97 13.18 1.48
C LEU A 34 -7.62 11.79 1.45
N LEU A 35 -6.82 10.74 1.65
CA LEU A 35 -7.31 9.35 1.61
C LEU A 35 -8.00 8.91 2.92
N TYR A 36 -7.52 9.39 4.07
CA TYR A 36 -7.88 8.83 5.37
C TYR A 36 -8.37 9.86 6.40
N GLY A 37 -8.41 11.14 6.05
CA GLY A 37 -8.72 12.24 6.99
C GLY A 37 -7.67 12.45 8.07
N THR A 38 -6.46 11.89 7.91
CA THR A 38 -5.37 11.98 8.91
C THR A 38 -3.99 11.95 8.26
N GLU A 39 -3.01 12.64 8.85
CA GLU A 39 -1.60 12.59 8.42
C GLU A 39 -0.84 11.34 8.91
N VAL A 40 -1.43 10.56 9.83
CA VAL A 40 -0.75 9.46 10.54
C VAL A 40 -0.35 8.32 9.58
N MET A 41 -1.06 8.16 8.46
CA MET A 41 -0.82 7.10 7.48
C MET A 41 0.24 7.48 6.43
N ALA A 42 0.89 8.64 6.55
CA ALA A 42 1.89 9.12 5.59
C ALA A 42 3.02 8.13 5.30
N ARG A 43 3.44 7.34 6.30
CA ARG A 43 4.48 6.31 6.11
C ARG A 43 3.99 5.17 5.22
N GLU A 44 2.75 4.75 5.39
CA GLU A 44 2.16 3.68 4.58
C GLU A 44 1.90 4.17 3.16
N VAL A 45 1.36 5.38 3.01
CA VAL A 45 1.22 6.06 1.70
C VAL A 45 2.56 6.14 0.98
N ARG A 46 3.63 6.58 1.68
CA ARG A 46 4.99 6.61 1.13
C ARG A 46 5.46 5.23 0.68
N GLU A 47 5.28 4.20 1.51
CA GLU A 47 5.70 2.83 1.17
C GLU A 47 4.99 2.31 -0.09
N ILE A 48 3.68 2.56 -0.22
CA ILE A 48 2.89 2.18 -1.40
C ILE A 48 3.40 2.90 -2.66
N ILE A 49 3.55 4.22 -2.61
CA ILE A 49 3.99 5.03 -3.74
C ILE A 49 5.41 4.65 -4.18
N VAL A 50 6.35 4.61 -3.24
CA VAL A 50 7.76 4.31 -3.52
C VAL A 50 7.92 2.89 -4.09
N THR A 51 7.16 1.93 -3.57
CA THR A 51 7.17 0.56 -4.11
C THR A 51 6.72 0.54 -5.57
N HIS A 52 5.63 1.26 -5.90
CA HIS A 52 5.11 1.32 -7.26
C HIS A 52 6.09 1.96 -8.24
N VAL A 53 6.77 3.03 -7.83
CA VAL A 53 7.82 3.68 -8.64
C VAL A 53 8.97 2.72 -8.92
N VAL A 54 9.43 1.98 -7.91
CA VAL A 54 10.52 1.00 -8.04
C VAL A 54 10.13 -0.17 -8.95
N GLU A 55 8.90 -0.66 -8.83
CA GLU A 55 8.37 -1.75 -9.66
C GLU A 55 8.23 -1.37 -11.14
N ARG A 56 8.10 -0.07 -11.45
CA ARG A 56 7.96 0.49 -12.79
C ARG A 56 9.10 1.45 -13.13
N TRP A 57 10.30 1.13 -12.69
CA TRP A 57 11.43 2.05 -12.78
C TRP A 57 11.71 2.57 -14.19
N ASP A 58 11.53 1.74 -15.22
CA ASP A 58 11.73 2.15 -16.61
C ASP A 58 10.83 3.35 -17.01
N GLU A 59 9.62 3.43 -16.45
CA GLU A 59 8.67 4.52 -16.69
C GLU A 59 8.99 5.76 -15.83
N PHE A 60 9.41 5.54 -14.58
CA PHE A 60 9.56 6.61 -13.59
C PHE A 60 10.96 7.20 -13.48
N SER A 61 11.98 6.52 -14.00
CA SER A 61 13.38 6.95 -13.90
C SER A 61 13.59 8.39 -14.39
N ILE A 62 12.89 8.80 -15.45
CA ILE A 62 12.96 10.15 -16.03
C ILE A 62 12.30 11.24 -15.17
N LEU A 63 11.43 10.87 -14.23
CA LEU A 63 10.71 11.79 -13.34
C LEU A 63 11.33 11.87 -11.93
N SER A 64 12.28 10.97 -11.64
CA SER A 64 12.80 10.68 -10.31
C SER A 64 13.80 11.72 -9.78
N HIS A 65 13.47 13.01 -9.89
CA HIS A 65 14.37 14.08 -9.46
C HIS A 65 14.69 13.98 -7.96
N GLY A 66 15.97 13.89 -7.64
CA GLY A 66 16.51 14.04 -6.28
C GLY A 66 16.68 15.50 -5.89
N ARG A 67 17.24 15.73 -4.69
CA ARG A 67 17.43 17.07 -4.12
C ARG A 67 18.32 17.99 -4.97
N ASP A 68 19.25 17.43 -5.73
CA ASP A 68 20.15 18.16 -6.62
C ASP A 68 19.51 18.49 -7.98
N GLY A 69 18.26 18.09 -8.20
CA GLY A 69 17.53 18.26 -9.45
C GLY A 69 17.88 17.22 -10.51
N ASN A 70 18.77 16.26 -10.21
CA ASN A 70 19.09 15.17 -11.13
C ASN A 70 18.21 13.96 -10.85
N ASN A 71 17.96 13.15 -11.89
CA ASN A 71 17.28 11.88 -11.71
C ASN A 71 18.18 10.88 -10.97
N PHE A 72 17.56 10.00 -10.17
CA PHE A 72 18.33 8.90 -9.57
C PHE A 72 18.89 7.97 -10.66
N ASN A 73 20.08 7.45 -10.42
CA ASN A 73 20.76 6.54 -11.35
C ASN A 73 20.14 5.13 -11.37
N SER A 74 19.45 4.75 -10.29
CA SER A 74 18.86 3.42 -10.17
C SER A 74 17.65 3.40 -9.23
N ALA A 75 16.77 2.41 -9.43
CA ALA A 75 15.63 2.16 -8.54
C ALA A 75 16.07 1.88 -7.10
N ALA A 76 17.25 1.29 -6.92
CA ALA A 76 17.80 0.99 -5.59
C ALA A 76 18.19 2.27 -4.84
N ASP A 77 18.80 3.23 -5.54
CA ASP A 77 19.16 4.53 -4.95
C ASP A 77 17.91 5.34 -4.60
N TYR A 78 16.95 5.39 -5.53
CA TYR A 78 15.63 5.99 -5.29
C TYR A 78 14.93 5.36 -4.07
N LEU A 79 14.87 4.04 -4.00
CA LEU A 79 14.25 3.32 -2.87
C LEU A 79 14.95 3.67 -1.55
N ALA A 80 16.28 3.68 -1.52
CA ALA A 80 17.06 3.95 -0.32
C ALA A 80 16.81 5.36 0.23
N GLU A 81 16.71 6.36 -0.66
CA GLU A 81 16.45 7.75 -0.28
C GLU A 81 14.98 8.01 0.03
N MET A 82 14.07 7.58 -0.84
CA MET A 82 12.64 7.88 -0.73
C MET A 82 11.92 7.08 0.35
N SER A 83 12.52 5.98 0.84
CA SER A 83 12.02 5.26 2.02
C SER A 83 12.25 6.00 3.34
N GLN A 84 13.10 7.04 3.37
CA GLN A 84 13.35 7.80 4.59
C GLN A 84 12.13 8.66 4.95
N SER A 85 11.86 8.80 6.24
CA SER A 85 10.60 9.41 6.71
C SER A 85 10.42 10.87 6.36
N TYR A 86 11.50 11.62 6.11
CA TYR A 86 11.50 13.08 5.96
C TYR A 86 12.04 13.55 4.60
N THR A 87 12.13 12.64 3.61
CA THR A 87 12.53 13.00 2.25
C THR A 87 11.34 13.59 1.51
N TYR A 88 11.56 14.73 0.85
CA TYR A 88 10.57 15.39 0.00
C TYR A 88 10.12 14.45 -1.12
N GLY A 89 8.82 14.40 -1.36
CA GLY A 89 8.26 13.89 -2.61
C GLY A 89 7.82 15.06 -3.47
N GLY A 90 7.64 14.82 -4.76
CA GLY A 90 7.24 15.82 -5.74
C GLY A 90 6.50 15.21 -6.93
N LEU A 91 6.89 15.62 -8.14
CA LEU A 91 6.23 15.23 -9.38
C LEU A 91 6.15 13.71 -9.58
N CYS A 92 7.27 13.00 -9.37
CA CYS A 92 7.33 11.54 -9.52
C CYS A 92 6.25 10.84 -8.67
N GLU A 93 6.17 11.22 -7.40
CA GLU A 93 5.24 10.63 -6.44
C GLU A 93 3.79 11.04 -6.72
N LEU A 94 3.55 12.24 -7.25
CA LEU A 94 2.21 12.68 -7.68
C LEU A 94 1.71 11.88 -8.88
N VAL A 95 2.56 11.67 -9.89
CA VAL A 95 2.24 10.81 -11.04
C VAL A 95 1.93 9.39 -10.57
N ALA A 96 2.78 8.81 -9.71
CA ALA A 96 2.55 7.48 -9.15
C ALA A 96 1.25 7.44 -8.32
N SER A 97 0.96 8.46 -7.53
CA SER A 97 -0.27 8.54 -6.74
C SER A 97 -1.52 8.53 -7.63
N GLY A 98 -1.50 9.27 -8.75
CA GLY A 98 -2.58 9.26 -9.73
C GLY A 98 -2.77 7.91 -10.43
N GLN A 99 -1.75 7.06 -10.49
CA GLN A 99 -1.86 5.71 -11.05
C GLN A 99 -2.40 4.68 -10.04
N ILE A 100 -2.13 4.85 -8.75
CA ILE A 100 -2.42 3.85 -7.71
C ILE A 100 -3.74 4.11 -7.01
N PHE A 101 -4.04 5.38 -6.71
CA PHE A 101 -5.23 5.74 -5.95
C PHE A 101 -6.37 6.12 -6.90
N PRO A 102 -7.63 5.80 -6.55
CA PRO A 102 -8.78 6.08 -7.38
C PRO A 102 -9.22 7.56 -7.25
N TYR A 103 -8.29 8.50 -7.43
CA TYR A 103 -8.51 9.94 -7.31
C TYR A 103 -7.75 10.69 -8.40
N VAL A 104 -8.23 11.88 -8.74
CA VAL A 104 -7.45 12.90 -9.45
C VAL A 104 -6.87 13.86 -8.43
N PHE A 105 -5.55 14.00 -8.39
CA PHE A 105 -4.87 14.98 -7.57
C PHE A 105 -4.66 16.26 -8.37
N GLU A 106 -5.42 17.30 -8.05
CA GLU A 106 -5.24 18.64 -8.60
C GLU A 106 -4.31 19.44 -7.69
N VAL A 107 -3.18 19.88 -8.21
CA VAL A 107 -2.25 20.75 -7.50
C VAL A 107 -2.51 22.18 -7.90
N TYR A 108 -2.69 23.05 -6.92
CA TYR A 108 -2.94 24.47 -7.12
C TYR A 108 -1.78 25.30 -6.56
N TYR A 109 -1.39 26.33 -7.30
CA TYR A 109 -0.36 27.30 -6.92
C TYR A 109 -0.91 28.72 -7.12
N ASN A 110 -0.86 29.53 -6.07
CA ASN A 110 -1.42 30.89 -6.07
C ASN A 110 -2.89 30.98 -6.53
N GLY A 111 -3.71 30.00 -6.15
CA GLY A 111 -5.14 29.94 -6.50
C GLY A 111 -5.45 29.43 -7.90
N GLU A 112 -4.43 29.20 -8.73
CA GLU A 112 -4.57 28.68 -10.09
C GLU A 112 -4.21 27.19 -10.14
N LEU A 113 -4.89 26.45 -11.02
CA LEU A 113 -4.56 25.05 -11.26
C LEU A 113 -3.16 24.98 -11.89
N TYR A 114 -2.26 24.26 -11.22
CA TYR A 114 -0.90 24.03 -11.69
C TYR A 114 -0.86 22.77 -12.55
N GLU A 115 -1.29 21.63 -12.01
CA GLU A 115 -1.28 20.35 -12.72
C GLU A 115 -2.29 19.34 -12.13
N LYS A 116 -2.62 18.30 -12.90
CA LYS A 116 -3.53 17.22 -12.49
C LYS A 116 -2.88 15.85 -12.69
N PHE A 117 -3.09 14.95 -11.74
CA PHE A 117 -2.56 13.58 -11.80
C PHE A 117 -3.66 12.57 -11.49
N GLY A 118 -3.92 11.65 -12.42
CA GLY A 118 -4.92 10.59 -12.25
C GLY A 118 -5.82 10.43 -13.47
N ILE A 119 -6.87 9.65 -13.30
CA ILE A 119 -7.85 9.31 -14.33
C ILE A 119 -9.06 10.25 -14.18
N GLU A 120 -9.42 11.00 -15.22
CA GLU A 120 -10.38 12.13 -15.16
C GLU A 120 -11.76 11.77 -14.59
N GLU A 121 -12.19 10.51 -14.70
CA GLU A 121 -13.46 10.03 -14.17
C GLU A 121 -13.47 9.84 -12.64
N ASN A 122 -12.29 9.87 -11.99
CA ASN A 122 -12.18 9.68 -10.55
C ASN A 122 -12.52 10.96 -9.76
N PRO A 123 -12.93 10.83 -8.49
CA PRO A 123 -13.13 11.97 -7.60
C PRO A 123 -11.86 12.83 -7.48
N VAL A 124 -12.05 14.14 -7.36
CA VAL A 124 -10.96 15.11 -7.31
C VAL A 124 -10.56 15.41 -5.87
N CYS A 125 -9.26 15.29 -5.60
CA CYS A 125 -8.61 15.78 -4.40
C CYS A 125 -7.75 17.01 -4.73
N LYS A 126 -7.80 18.05 -3.89
CA LYS A 126 -7.12 19.31 -4.15
C LYS A 126 -5.97 19.54 -3.18
N LEU A 127 -4.78 19.70 -3.72
CA LEU A 127 -3.54 20.01 -3.01
C LEU A 127 -3.19 21.47 -3.21
N ARG A 128 -2.74 22.10 -2.13
CA ARG A 128 -2.16 23.44 -2.15
C ARG A 128 -0.65 23.32 -2.18
N PHE A 129 -0.02 23.97 -3.14
CA PHE A 129 1.43 24.06 -3.22
C PHE A 129 1.88 25.47 -2.87
N SER A 130 2.81 25.61 -1.92
CA SER A 130 3.36 26.91 -1.54
C SER A 130 4.88 26.89 -1.44
N THR A 131 5.55 27.21 -2.56
CA THR A 131 6.84 27.92 -2.75
C THR A 131 7.28 27.79 -4.22
N SER A 132 8.04 28.75 -4.73
CA SER A 132 7.94 29.22 -6.13
C SER A 132 8.97 28.73 -7.15
N HIS A 133 9.50 27.50 -7.10
CA HIS A 133 10.59 27.13 -8.04
C HIS A 133 10.38 25.81 -8.80
N ASP A 134 9.95 24.72 -8.16
CA ASP A 134 9.58 23.45 -8.80
C ASP A 134 8.74 22.60 -7.82
N LEU A 135 8.01 21.56 -8.29
CA LEU A 135 7.23 20.66 -7.42
C LEU A 135 8.09 19.84 -6.44
N SER A 136 9.41 19.92 -6.54
CA SER A 136 10.36 19.15 -5.73
C SER A 136 10.83 19.90 -4.48
N ASN A 137 10.65 21.23 -4.43
CA ASN A 137 11.16 22.11 -3.38
C ASN A 137 10.08 22.99 -2.72
N GLY A 138 8.86 22.47 -2.57
CA GLY A 138 7.83 23.22 -1.86
C GLY A 138 6.97 22.46 -0.88
N HIS A 139 6.09 23.21 -0.25
CA HIS A 139 5.22 22.71 0.79
C HIS A 139 3.85 22.36 0.25
N PHE A 140 3.34 21.19 0.64
CA PHE A 140 2.00 20.74 0.32
C PHE A 140 1.08 20.85 1.53
N ASP A 141 -0.02 21.57 1.35
CA ASP A 141 -1.20 21.56 2.21
C ASP A 141 -2.40 20.95 1.44
N VAL A 142 -3.56 20.87 2.09
CA VAL A 142 -4.79 20.36 1.47
C VAL A 142 -5.84 21.47 1.37
N TYR A 143 -6.55 21.53 0.24
CA TYR A 143 -7.78 22.31 0.13
C TYR A 143 -8.99 21.43 0.43
N GLN A 144 -9.91 21.96 1.24
CA GLN A 144 -11.20 21.35 1.50
C GLN A 144 -12.31 22.32 1.11
N SER A 145 -13.21 21.90 0.23
CA SER A 145 -14.40 22.68 -0.07
C SER A 145 -15.46 22.51 1.03
N SER A 146 -16.38 23.44 1.12
CA SER A 146 -17.55 23.34 2.01
C SER A 146 -18.45 22.15 1.68
N GLU A 147 -18.41 21.67 0.43
CA GLU A 147 -19.22 20.55 -0.08
C GLU A 147 -18.55 19.19 0.15
N ASP A 148 -17.22 19.14 0.33
CA ASP A 148 -16.45 17.91 0.63
C ASP A 148 -16.74 17.34 2.03
N GLN A 149 -17.53 18.04 2.85
CA GLN A 149 -18.04 17.48 4.11
C GLN A 149 -19.04 16.32 3.90
N LEU A 150 -19.40 16.00 2.65
CA LEU A 150 -20.44 15.01 2.30
C LEU A 150 -19.95 13.78 1.52
N ILE A 151 -18.64 13.49 1.43
CA ILE A 151 -18.22 12.23 0.79
C ILE A 151 -18.67 11.04 1.67
N PRO A 152 -19.51 10.11 1.16
CA PRO A 152 -19.88 8.91 1.88
C PRO A 152 -18.68 7.97 1.96
N SER A 153 -18.30 7.63 3.19
CA SER A 153 -17.42 6.52 3.49
C SER A 153 -17.95 5.20 2.88
N PHE A 154 -17.31 4.72 1.83
CA PHE A 154 -17.39 3.33 1.37
C PHE A 154 -15.94 2.89 1.12
N ILE A 155 -15.33 1.96 1.85
CA ILE A 155 -15.85 0.74 2.49
C ILE A 155 -15.24 0.59 3.89
N SER A 156 -16.11 0.42 4.90
CA SER A 156 -15.78 -0.17 6.19
C SER A 156 -16.01 -1.68 6.12
N GLN A 157 -14.98 -2.48 6.40
CA GLN A 157 -15.01 -3.72 7.18
C GLN A 157 -13.55 -3.92 7.67
N ASN A 158 -13.17 -3.84 8.95
CA ASN A 158 -13.83 -4.34 10.14
C ASN A 158 -13.43 -3.54 11.38
N ASP A 159 -14.37 -3.45 12.33
CA ASP A 159 -14.14 -3.08 13.72
C ASP A 159 -12.86 -3.66 14.30
N THR A 160 -12.02 -2.80 14.88
CA THR A 160 -11.64 -2.97 16.29
C THR A 160 -11.24 -1.62 16.86
N GLU A 161 -12.01 -1.15 17.83
CA GLU A 161 -11.64 -0.08 18.76
C GLU A 161 -10.18 -0.21 19.19
N LYS A 162 -9.34 0.79 18.90
CA LYS A 162 -8.01 0.90 19.53
C LYS A 162 -7.72 2.32 20.00
N LYS A 163 -8.06 2.49 21.28
CA LYS A 163 -7.42 3.32 22.30
C LYS A 163 -6.00 3.78 21.92
N LYS A 164 -5.77 5.08 22.17
CA LYS A 164 -4.48 5.80 22.22
C LYS A 164 -3.30 4.86 22.47
N HIS A 165 -2.47 4.64 21.45
CA HIS A 165 -1.26 3.85 21.54
C HIS A 165 -0.17 4.62 22.30
N HIS A 166 -0.04 4.33 23.60
CA HIS A 166 1.29 4.30 24.20
C HIS A 166 2.10 3.24 23.45
N ARG A 167 3.36 3.56 23.08
CA ARG A 167 4.29 2.61 22.43
C ARG A 167 4.29 1.30 23.23
N ALA A 168 3.75 0.24 22.64
CA ALA A 168 3.79 -1.08 23.24
C ALA A 168 5.25 -1.52 23.33
N ARG A 169 5.67 -1.95 24.53
CA ARG A 169 6.98 -2.55 24.74
C ARG A 169 7.15 -3.70 23.75
N PHE A 170 8.30 -3.74 23.08
CA PHE A 170 8.68 -4.88 22.26
C PHE A 170 8.76 -6.12 23.17
N THR A 171 7.80 -7.03 23.03
CA THR A 171 7.74 -8.28 23.82
C THR A 171 8.13 -9.47 22.95
N ASP A 172 8.55 -10.57 23.59
CA ASP A 172 8.86 -11.81 22.88
C ASP A 172 7.68 -12.37 22.08
N ALA A 173 6.45 -12.10 22.52
CA ALA A 173 5.24 -12.45 21.77
C ALA A 173 5.16 -11.69 20.44
N THR A 174 5.48 -10.39 20.44
CA THR A 174 5.55 -9.56 19.23
C THR A 174 6.65 -10.05 18.28
N ARG A 175 7.82 -10.37 18.83
CA ARG A 175 8.94 -10.94 18.06
C ARG A 175 8.56 -12.26 17.41
N LYS A 176 7.92 -13.16 18.16
CA LYS A 176 7.49 -14.48 17.66
C LYS A 176 6.44 -14.35 16.55
N LYS A 177 5.54 -13.38 16.65
CA LYS A 177 4.55 -13.07 15.60
C LYS A 177 5.25 -12.58 14.33
N GLN A 178 6.15 -11.60 14.45
CA GLN A 178 6.91 -11.07 13.31
C GLN A 178 7.73 -12.15 12.60
N LEU A 179 8.36 -13.05 13.34
CA LEU A 179 9.11 -14.18 12.77
C LEU A 179 8.19 -15.16 12.02
N LYS A 180 6.99 -15.43 12.54
CA LYS A 180 5.99 -16.26 11.83
C LYS A 180 5.54 -15.60 10.54
N ASP A 181 5.21 -14.32 10.59
CA ASP A 181 4.73 -13.57 9.43
C ASP A 181 5.82 -13.48 8.35
N ALA A 182 7.07 -13.26 8.75
CA ALA A 182 8.22 -13.28 7.85
C ALA A 182 8.42 -14.66 7.20
N ALA A 183 8.29 -15.75 7.97
CA ALA A 183 8.41 -17.11 7.44
C ALA A 183 7.31 -17.43 6.41
N ILE A 184 6.07 -16.99 6.66
CA ILE A 184 4.95 -17.16 5.72
C ILE A 184 5.22 -16.37 4.43
N LYS A 185 5.63 -15.11 4.52
CA LYS A 185 5.96 -14.27 3.35
C LYS A 185 7.10 -14.88 2.53
N TYR A 186 8.13 -15.40 3.19
CA TYR A 186 9.25 -16.05 2.51
C TYR A 186 8.81 -17.31 1.76
N MET A 187 7.98 -18.15 2.38
CA MET A 187 7.41 -19.35 1.76
C MET A 187 6.58 -19.03 0.53
N GLN A 188 5.75 -17.98 0.58
CA GLN A 188 4.91 -17.56 -0.55
C GLN A 188 5.75 -17.02 -1.72
N ARG A 189 6.80 -16.25 -1.44
CA ARG A 189 7.70 -15.70 -2.46
C ARG A 189 8.67 -16.75 -3.05
N ASN A 190 8.95 -17.84 -2.32
CA ASN A 190 9.91 -18.87 -2.72
C ASN A 190 9.32 -20.29 -2.63
N PRO A 191 8.27 -20.60 -3.42
CA PRO A 191 7.55 -21.87 -3.31
C PRO A 191 8.45 -23.08 -3.64
N ASP A 192 9.37 -22.94 -4.60
CA ASP A 192 10.27 -24.02 -5.01
C ASP A 192 11.31 -24.37 -3.94
N VAL A 193 11.83 -23.34 -3.26
CA VAL A 193 12.79 -23.52 -2.15
C VAL A 193 12.10 -24.25 -1.01
N HIS A 194 10.89 -23.82 -0.66
CA HIS A 194 10.10 -24.47 0.37
C HIS A 194 9.76 -25.92 0.01
N ARG A 195 9.32 -26.17 -1.23
CA ARG A 195 9.00 -27.51 -1.73
C ARG A 195 10.21 -28.45 -1.70
N LYS A 196 11.38 -27.99 -2.16
CA LYS A 196 12.62 -28.77 -2.10
C LYS A 196 13.02 -29.08 -0.66
N ALA A 197 12.98 -28.09 0.23
CA ALA A 197 13.31 -28.28 1.64
C ALA A 197 12.35 -29.27 2.32
N PHE A 198 11.05 -29.19 2.05
CA PHE A 198 10.04 -30.11 2.56
C PHE A 198 10.32 -31.56 2.11
N MET A 199 10.58 -31.77 0.83
CA MET A 199 10.87 -33.11 0.28
C MET A 199 12.14 -33.72 0.89
N VAL A 200 13.19 -32.91 1.10
CA VAL A 200 14.42 -33.35 1.76
C VAL A 200 14.16 -33.74 3.21
N TYR A 201 13.39 -32.93 3.94
CA TYR A 201 13.05 -33.22 5.33
C TYR A 201 12.21 -34.49 5.47
N GLN A 202 11.21 -34.68 4.61
CA GLN A 202 10.34 -35.86 4.60
C GLN A 202 11.13 -37.14 4.31
N ARG A 203 12.08 -37.09 3.37
CA ARG A 203 12.95 -38.23 3.05
C ARG A 203 13.87 -38.59 4.22
N LYS A 204 14.39 -37.60 4.94
CA LYS A 204 15.28 -37.80 6.08
C LYS A 204 14.54 -38.21 7.36
N ASN A 205 13.25 -37.88 7.49
CA ASN A 205 12.46 -38.11 8.70
C ASN A 205 11.11 -38.78 8.40
N PRO A 206 11.09 -40.00 7.84
CA PRO A 206 9.85 -40.64 7.38
C PRO A 206 8.92 -41.05 8.52
N GLU A 207 9.45 -41.36 9.71
CA GLU A 207 8.66 -41.73 10.87
C GLU A 207 7.98 -40.52 11.51
N ALA A 208 8.70 -39.40 11.63
CA ALA A 208 8.14 -38.14 12.13
C ALA A 208 6.99 -37.65 11.23
N HIS A 209 7.15 -37.77 9.91
CA HIS A 209 6.08 -37.45 8.98
C HIS A 209 4.87 -38.38 9.14
N ARG A 210 5.10 -39.70 9.23
CA ARG A 210 4.01 -40.68 9.46
C ARG A 210 3.27 -40.42 10.77
N ALA A 211 3.99 -40.18 11.86
CA ALA A 211 3.40 -39.85 13.15
C ALA A 211 2.57 -38.56 13.09
N ALA A 212 3.08 -37.51 12.44
CA ALA A 212 2.35 -36.25 12.28
C ALA A 212 1.05 -36.42 11.47
N VAL A 213 1.08 -37.21 10.38
CA VAL A 213 -0.11 -37.51 9.56
C VAL A 213 -1.14 -38.29 10.37
N MET A 214 -0.71 -39.32 11.12
CA MET A 214 -1.59 -40.12 11.97
C MET A 214 -2.28 -39.25 13.04
N THR A 215 -1.52 -38.42 13.76
CA THR A 215 -2.07 -37.51 14.77
C THR A 215 -3.05 -36.51 14.16
N TYR A 216 -2.74 -35.98 12.97
CA TYR A 216 -3.63 -35.05 12.28
C TYR A 216 -4.95 -35.73 11.88
N GLN A 217 -4.91 -36.96 11.37
CA GLN A 217 -6.10 -37.73 10.99
C GLN A 217 -6.96 -38.07 12.21
N GLN A 218 -6.34 -38.46 13.33
CA GLN A 218 -7.05 -38.75 14.58
C GLN A 218 -7.76 -37.51 15.15
N ASN A 219 -7.11 -36.34 15.07
CA ASN A 219 -7.68 -35.08 15.56
C ASN A 219 -8.68 -34.43 14.58
N ASN A 220 -8.67 -34.84 13.30
CA ASN A 220 -9.53 -34.27 12.26
C ASN A 220 -10.23 -35.37 11.43
N PRO A 221 -11.04 -36.24 12.07
CA PRO A 221 -11.62 -37.41 11.42
C PRO A 221 -12.57 -37.05 10.27
N ASP A 222 -13.31 -35.94 10.38
CA ASP A 222 -14.27 -35.49 9.36
C ASP A 222 -13.56 -35.00 8.09
N VAL A 223 -12.44 -34.30 8.24
CA VAL A 223 -11.61 -33.85 7.12
C VAL A 223 -11.00 -35.05 6.39
N HIS A 224 -10.52 -36.04 7.15
CA HIS A 224 -10.00 -37.27 6.58
C HIS A 224 -11.09 -38.06 5.85
N ARG A 225 -12.27 -38.25 6.46
CA ARG A 225 -13.42 -38.93 5.85
C ARG A 225 -13.86 -38.24 4.55
N ALA A 226 -13.96 -36.92 4.55
CA ALA A 226 -14.31 -36.14 3.35
C ALA A 226 -13.23 -36.19 2.26
N SER A 227 -11.95 -36.32 2.63
CA SER A 227 -10.85 -36.51 1.68
C SER A 227 -10.89 -37.90 1.04
N VAL A 228 -11.09 -38.96 1.83
CA VAL A 228 -11.21 -40.34 1.34
C VAL A 228 -12.43 -40.49 0.44
N PHE A 229 -13.59 -39.96 0.85
CA PHE A 229 -14.83 -40.00 0.06
C PHE A 229 -14.68 -39.31 -1.31
N ARG A 230 -14.02 -38.14 -1.37
CA ARG A 230 -13.70 -37.47 -2.64
C ARG A 230 -12.77 -38.29 -3.54
N HIS A 231 -11.79 -38.96 -2.94
CA HIS A 231 -10.88 -39.82 -3.68
C HIS A 231 -11.59 -41.07 -4.23
N GLU A 232 -12.50 -41.67 -3.47
CA GLU A 232 -13.32 -42.83 -3.88
C GLU A 232 -14.30 -42.49 -5.01
N ILE A 233 -14.97 -41.34 -4.95
CA ILE A 233 -15.85 -40.86 -6.02
C ILE A 233 -15.05 -40.64 -7.31
N CYS A 234 -13.87 -40.02 -7.21
CA CYS A 234 -13.01 -39.78 -8.36
C CYS A 234 -12.51 -41.09 -9.00
N PHE A 235 -12.21 -42.12 -8.17
CA PHE A 235 -11.82 -43.44 -8.65
C PHE A 235 -12.97 -44.22 -9.29
N ARG A 236 -14.19 -44.17 -8.71
CA ARG A 236 -15.40 -44.79 -9.29
C ARG A 236 -15.84 -44.11 -10.60
N GLY A 237 -15.66 -42.79 -10.73
CA GLY A 237 -15.93 -42.06 -11.96
C GLY A 237 -15.00 -42.46 -13.11
N LYS A 238 -13.74 -42.81 -12.82
CA LYS A 238 -12.78 -43.31 -13.82
C LYS A 238 -13.03 -44.76 -14.26
N LEU A 239 -13.55 -45.62 -13.38
CA LEU A 239 -13.92 -47.01 -13.70
C LEU A 239 -15.17 -47.13 -14.60
N LYS A 240 -16.10 -46.17 -14.53
CA LYS A 240 -17.29 -46.13 -15.38
C LYS A 240 -17.01 -45.75 -16.84
N LEU A 241 -15.86 -45.14 -17.12
CA LEU A 241 -15.40 -44.75 -18.47
C LEU A 241 -14.62 -45.86 -19.19
N CYS A 242 -14.45 -47.05 -18.59
CA CYS A 242 -13.72 -48.17 -19.18
C CYS A 242 -14.59 -49.42 -19.47
N LEU A 243 -15.91 -49.34 -19.32
CA LEU A 243 -16.84 -50.46 -19.57
C LEU A 243 -18.00 -50.11 -20.53
N GLU A 244 -17.84 -49.07 -21.35
CA GLU A 244 -18.70 -48.78 -22.51
C GLU A 244 -17.87 -48.79 -23.79
#